data_AF-A0A0K0D5M0-F1
#
_entry.id   AF-A0A0K0D5M0-F1
#
_cell.length_a   1.000
_cell.length_b   1.000
_cell.length_c   1.000
_cell.angle_alpha   90.00
_cell.angle_beta   90.00
_cell.angle_gamma   90.00
#
_symmetry.space_group_name_H-M   'P 1'
#
loop_
_entity.id
_entity.type
_entity.pdbx_description
1 polymer ?
#
loop_
_entity_poly.entity_id
_entity_poly.type
_entity_poly.pdbx_seq_one_letter_code
_entity_poly.pdbx_strand_id
1 'polypeptide(L)' 'MTKDQPVGLKYIGVVLSLVREVLDVSGNIIELIVRASTLTEQNKPKAFVHWVSHPITAEVRLYDRL' A
#
# COMPACT_ATOMS: atom_id res chain seq x y z
N MET A 1 -4.21 4.88 0.92
CA MET A 1 -5.36 4.05 0.52
C MET A 1 -6.46 4.26 1.54
N THR A 2 -7.73 4.14 1.16
CA THR A 2 -8.87 4.23 2.09
C THR A 2 -9.66 2.92 2.05
N LYS A 3 -10.57 2.72 3.02
CA LYS A 3 -11.38 1.48 3.13
C LYS A 3 -12.10 1.15 1.82
N ASP A 4 -12.63 2.16 1.14
CA ASP A 4 -13.44 1.97 -0.06
C ASP A 4 -12.66 2.11 -1.37
N GLN A 5 -11.37 2.47 -1.31
CA GLN A 5 -10.57 2.73 -2.50
C GLN A 5 -9.41 1.75 -2.62
N PRO A 6 -9.51 0.78 -3.55
CA PRO A 6 -8.41 -0.13 -3.82
C PRO A 6 -7.24 0.59 -4.49
N VAL A 7 -6.04 0.07 -4.27
CA VAL A 7 -4.79 0.56 -4.87
C VAL A 7 -4.10 -0.55 -5.65
N GLY A 8 -3.48 -0.20 -6.77
CA GLY A 8 -2.67 -1.14 -7.55
C GLY A 8 -1.22 -1.17 -7.07
N LEU A 9 -0.60 -2.34 -7.12
CA LEU A 9 0.85 -2.47 -6.98
C LEU A 9 1.51 -2.27 -8.34
N LYS A 10 2.48 -1.35 -8.42
CA LYS A 10 3.20 -1.08 -9.67
C LYS A 10 3.89 -2.35 -10.19
N TYR A 11 3.77 -2.55 -11.50
CA TYR A 11 4.49 -3.55 -12.32
C TYR A 11 4.18 -5.03 -12.07
N ILE A 12 3.22 -5.39 -11.21
CA ILE A 12 2.89 -6.80 -10.92
C ILE A 12 1.44 -7.19 -11.20
N GLY A 13 0.59 -6.25 -11.61
CA GLY A 13 -0.81 -6.55 -11.96
C GLY A 13 -1.64 -7.05 -10.77
N VAL A 14 -1.39 -6.51 -9.57
CA VAL A 14 -2.15 -6.83 -8.35
C VAL A 14 -2.89 -5.59 -7.87
N VAL A 15 -4.14 -5.78 -7.46
CA VAL A 15 -4.99 -4.78 -6.81
C VAL A 15 -5.20 -5.19 -5.35
N LEU A 16 -5.00 -4.25 -4.43
CA LEU A 16 -5.19 -4.43 -2.99
C LEU A 16 -6.44 -3.68 -2.51
N SER A 17 -7.31 -4.39 -1.80
CA SER A 17 -8.46 -3.83 -1.09
C SER A 17 -8.24 -3.96 0.42
N LEU A 18 -8.47 -2.88 1.17
CA LEU A 18 -8.31 -2.88 2.62
C LEU A 18 -9.40 -3.74 3.28
N VAL A 19 -9.00 -4.66 4.16
CA VAL A 19 -9.92 -5.46 4.99
C VAL A 19 -10.02 -4.84 6.38
N ARG A 20 -8.88 -4.60 7.04
CA ARG A 20 -8.82 -3.94 8.34
C ARG A 20 -7.44 -3.37 8.63
N GLU A 21 -7.41 -2.38 9.50
CA GLU A 21 -6.20 -1.85 10.13
C GLU A 21 -5.93 -2.61 11.43
N VAL A 22 -4.66 -2.83 11.74
CA VAL A 22 -4.19 -3.31 13.04
C VAL A 22 -3.59 -2.12 13.76
N LEU A 23 -4.06 -1.87 14.98
CA LEU A 23 -3.64 -0.75 15.82
C LEU A 23 -2.75 -1.24 16.96
N ASP A 24 -1.78 -0.43 17.35
CA ASP A 24 -1.06 -0.61 18.62
C ASP A 24 -1.90 -0.14 19.83
N VAL A 25 -1.32 -0.29 21.03
CA VAL A 25 -1.96 0.13 22.30
C VAL A 25 -2.23 1.65 22.38
N SER A 26 -1.52 2.44 21.58
CA SER A 26 -1.65 3.90 21.50
C SER A 26 -2.62 4.34 20.40
N GLY A 27 -3.18 3.40 19.63
CA GLY A 27 -4.10 3.67 18.52
C GLY A 27 -3.42 3.97 17.18
N ASN A 28 -2.11 3.79 17.04
CA ASN A 28 -1.41 3.97 15.77
C ASN A 28 -1.57 2.75 14.86
N ILE A 29 -1.73 2.97 13.56
CA ILE A 29 -1.79 1.90 12.56
C ILE A 29 -0.38 1.33 12.37
N ILE A 30 -0.21 0.04 12.69
CA ILE A 30 1.07 -0.67 12.54
C ILE A 30 1.06 -1.65 11.37
N GLU A 31 -0.12 -2.11 10.94
CA GLU A 31 -0.27 -3.06 9.83
C GLU A 31 -1.62 -2.89 9.14
N LEU A 32 -1.64 -3.16 7.83
CA LEU A 32 -2.86 -3.20 7.03
C LEU A 32 -3.10 -4.62 6.52
N ILE A 33 -4.21 -5.23 6.93
CA ILE A 33 -4.66 -6.50 6.37
C ILE A 33 -5.44 -6.20 5.10
N VAL A 34 -4.97 -6.74 3.98
CA VAL A 34 -5.52 -6.48 2.63
C VAL A 34 -5.91 -7.77 1.93
N ARG A 35 -6.89 -7.69 1.03
CA ARG A 35 -7.17 -8.74 0.04
C ARG A 35 -6.48 -8.37 -1.26
N ALA A 36 -5.69 -9.30 -1.80
CA ALA A 36 -5.07 -9.17 -3.12
C ALA A 36 -5.92 -9.87 -4.19
N SER A 37 -6.05 -9.22 -5.35
CA SER A 37 -6.68 -9.79 -6.54
C SER A 37 -5.91 -9.41 -7.80
N THR A 38 -5.98 -10.23 -8.83
CA THR A 38 -5.40 -9.92 -10.14
C THR A 38 -6.07 -8.68 -10.76
N LEU A 39 -5.27 -7.79 -11.34
CA LEU A 39 -5.74 -6.63 -12.07
C LEU A 39 -6.48 -7.07 -13.34
N THR A 40 -7.68 -6.54 -13.51
CA THR A 40 -8.54 -6.66 -14.70
C THR A 40 -9.05 -5.28 -15.10
N GLU A 41 -9.62 -5.17 -16.30
CA GLU A 41 -10.23 -3.91 -16.73
C GLU A 41 -11.40 -3.47 -15.83
N GLN A 42 -12.11 -4.43 -15.21
CA GLN A 42 -13.26 -4.17 -14.35
C GLN A 42 -12.88 -3.68 -12.95
N ASN A 43 -11.66 -4.02 -12.46
CA ASN A 43 -11.22 -3.67 -11.11
C ASN A 43 -10.05 -2.67 -11.09
N LYS A 44 -9.87 -1.93 -12.20
CA LYS A 44 -8.77 -0.99 -12.39
C LYS A 44 -8.74 0.08 -11.28
N PRO A 45 -7.65 0.15 -10.48
CA PRO A 45 -7.57 1.07 -9.36
C PRO A 45 -7.30 2.50 -9.83
N LYS A 46 -7.66 3.48 -9.00
CA LYS A 46 -7.44 4.91 -9.29
C LYS A 46 -5.97 5.32 -9.24
N ALA A 47 -5.16 4.56 -8.50
CA ALA A 47 -3.74 4.87 -8.30
C ALA A 47 -2.92 3.59 -8.16
N PHE A 48 -1.63 3.70 -8.53
CA PHE A 48 -0.64 2.64 -8.37
C PHE A 48 0.48 3.12 -7.46
N VAL A 49 0.83 2.32 -6.44
CA VAL A 49 1.86 2.64 -5.44
C VAL A 49 3.11 1.77 -5.62
N HIS A 50 4.25 2.31 -5.16
CA HIS A 50 5.47 1.53 -5.02
C HIS A 50 5.38 0.58 -3.83
N TRP A 51 6.14 -0.51 -3.88
CA TRP A 51 6.10 -1.58 -2.89
C TRP A 51 7.43 -2.33 -2.88
N VAL A 52 7.67 -3.09 -1.80
CA VAL A 52 8.85 -3.94 -1.61
C VAL A 52 8.40 -5.23 -0.91
N SER A 53 8.79 -6.41 -1.40
CA SER A 53 8.47 -7.70 -0.76
C SER A 53 9.42 -8.05 0.37
N HIS A 54 10.72 -7.91 0.11
CA HIS A 54 11.80 -8.24 1.03
C HIS A 54 12.61 -6.96 1.28
N PRO A 55 12.16 -6.10 2.21
CA PRO A 55 12.83 -4.83 2.45
C PRO A 55 14.21 -5.05 3.06
N ILE A 56 15.14 -4.17 2.70
CA ILE A 56 16.42 -4.00 3.39
C ILE A 56 16.38 -2.70 4.19
N THR A 57 17.06 -2.68 5.33
CA THR A 57 17.19 -1.47 6.13
C THR A 57 18.11 -0.47 5.42
N ALA A 58 17.65 0.76 5.28
CA ALA A 58 18.40 1.83 4.62
C ALA A 58 18.13 3.18 5.29
N GLU A 59 19.06 4.12 5.12
CA GLU A 59 18.91 5.52 5.53
C GLU A 59 18.45 6.35 4.32
N VAL A 60 17.39 7.14 4.49
CA VAL A 60 16.86 8.04 3.46
C VAL A 60 17.05 9.49 3.92
N ARG A 61 17.82 10.27 3.15
CA ARG A 61 18.04 11.70 3.42
C ARG A 61 17.19 12.54 2.47
N LEU A 62 16.20 13.23 3.03
CA LEU A 62 15.34 14.17 2.31
C LEU A 62 15.94 15.58 2.47
N TYR A 63 16.23 16.24 1.35
CA TYR A 63 16.74 17.60 1.31
C TYR A 63 15.73 18.50 0.61
N ASP A 64 15.52 19.71 1.14
CA ASP A 64 14.75 20.77 0.52
C ASP A 64 15.67 21.86 -0.06
N ARG A 65 15.06 22.86 -0.71
CA ARG A 65 15.80 24.03 -1.18
C ARG A 65 16.51 24.72 -0.02
N LEU A 66 17.77 25.09 -0.25
CA LEU A 66 18.63 25.78 0.70
C LEU A 66 18.10 27.18 1.05
#